data_AF-A0A938P659-F1
#
_entry.id   AF-A0A938P659-F1
#
_cell.length_a   1.000
_cell.length_b   1.000
_cell.length_c   1.000
_cell.angle_alpha   90.00
_cell.angle_beta   90.00
_cell.angle_gamma   90.00
#
_symmetry.space_group_name_H-M   'P 1'
#
loop_
_entity.id
_entity.type
_entity.pdbx_description
1 polymer ?
#
loop_
_entity_poly.entity_id
_entity_poly.type
_entity_poly.pdbx_seq_one_letter_code
_entity_poly.pdbx_strand_id
1 'polypeptide(L)'
;MIPGFIISIMTFPGVIVHESAHMLFCKIRGVPILDVCFFRFGNPAGYVVHGRVDDFVTSFLVAVGPFIINSALCFFVCLPAFVPVRIFGMTDPLSYLLLWLGISIGMHAFPSMQDASNLWVQAKQAARSFNLLAILSFPLVIAIYIANMLTFFWLDYIYGIAIGLGLPTLILDHLF
;
A
#
# COMPACT_ATOMS: atom_id res chain seq x y z
N MET A 1 14.29 16.57 -9.58
CA MET A 1 13.37 15.79 -8.73
C MET A 1 11.95 16.13 -9.16
N ILE A 2 11.15 15.14 -9.56
CA ILE A 2 9.71 15.35 -9.75
C ILE A 2 9.13 15.58 -8.34
N PRO A 3 8.42 16.70 -8.08
CA PRO A 3 7.78 16.91 -6.80
C PRO A 3 6.86 15.73 -6.49
N GLY A 4 6.92 15.17 -5.27
CA GLY A 4 6.08 14.01 -4.88
C GLY A 4 4.58 14.24 -5.17
N PHE A 5 4.15 15.50 -5.09
CA PHE A 5 2.83 15.96 -5.51
C PHE A 5 2.44 15.61 -6.96
N ILE A 6 3.35 15.74 -7.94
CA ILE A 6 3.06 15.41 -9.35
C ILE A 6 2.86 13.91 -9.49
N ILE A 7 3.66 13.10 -8.79
CA ILE A 7 3.53 11.65 -8.77
C ILE A 7 2.16 11.29 -8.18
N SER A 8 1.80 11.88 -7.04
CA SER A 8 0.49 11.67 -6.40
C SER A 8 -0.69 12.04 -7.31
N ILE A 9 -0.56 13.06 -8.17
CA ILE A 9 -1.60 13.37 -9.16
C ILE A 9 -1.67 12.31 -10.25
N MET A 10 -0.55 11.92 -10.84
CA MET A 10 -0.55 10.91 -11.92
C MET A 10 -0.92 9.50 -11.43
N THR A 11 -0.88 9.29 -10.12
CA THR A 11 -1.17 8.00 -9.46
C THR A 11 -2.24 8.15 -8.37
N PHE A 12 -3.12 9.14 -8.53
CA PHE A 12 -4.17 9.47 -7.58
C PHE A 12 -5.11 8.29 -7.23
N PRO A 13 -5.44 7.35 -8.15
CA PRO A 13 -6.29 6.23 -7.79
C PRO A 13 -5.69 5.39 -6.67
N GLY A 14 -4.36 5.23 -6.66
CA GLY A 14 -3.68 4.49 -5.59
C GLY A 14 -3.78 5.17 -4.23
N VAL A 15 -3.72 6.49 -4.17
CA VAL A 15 -3.94 7.25 -2.93
C VAL A 15 -5.35 7.01 -2.41
N ILE A 16 -6.36 7.09 -3.28
CA ILE A 16 -7.76 6.85 -2.92
C ILE A 16 -7.94 5.45 -2.35
N VAL A 17 -7.36 4.42 -3.01
CA VAL A 17 -7.46 3.03 -2.56
C VAL A 17 -6.73 2.83 -1.23
N HIS A 18 -5.57 3.45 -1.03
CA HIS A 18 -4.83 3.39 0.23
C HIS A 18 -5.66 3.92 1.40
N GLU A 19 -6.16 5.15 1.28
CA GLU A 19 -6.97 5.78 2.33
C GLU A 19 -8.30 5.03 2.55
N SER A 20 -8.88 4.47 1.48
CA SER A 20 -10.07 3.63 1.56
C SER A 20 -9.81 2.34 2.35
N ALA A 21 -8.68 1.68 2.10
CA ALA A 21 -8.28 0.50 2.85
C ALA A 21 -7.98 0.85 4.32
N HIS A 22 -7.31 1.96 4.57
CA HIS A 22 -7.04 2.44 5.93
C HIS A 22 -8.34 2.69 6.70
N MET A 23 -9.28 3.40 6.07
CA MET A 23 -10.62 3.64 6.62
C MET A 23 -11.40 2.34 6.84
N LEU A 24 -11.30 1.38 5.93
CA LEU A 24 -11.93 0.06 6.05
C LEU A 24 -11.44 -0.67 7.31
N PHE A 25 -10.12 -0.72 7.53
CA PHE A 25 -9.58 -1.37 8.73
C PHE A 25 -9.92 -0.60 10.02
N CYS A 26 -9.97 0.73 9.99
CA CYS A 26 -10.50 1.50 11.12
C CYS A 26 -11.95 1.08 11.45
N LYS A 27 -12.83 0.98 10.43
CA LYS A 27 -14.23 0.57 10.62
C LYS A 27 -14.37 -0.86 11.12
N ILE A 28 -13.64 -1.81 10.53
CA ILE A 28 -13.65 -3.24 10.94
C ILE A 28 -13.25 -3.38 12.41
N ARG A 29 -12.31 -2.54 12.88
CA ARG A 29 -11.80 -2.58 14.24
C ARG A 29 -12.54 -1.67 15.22
N GLY A 30 -13.59 -0.98 14.77
CA GLY A 30 -14.36 -0.06 15.61
C GLY A 30 -13.58 1.18 16.06
N VAL A 31 -12.52 1.56 15.33
CA VAL A 31 -11.75 2.78 15.62
C VAL A 31 -12.53 3.99 15.11
N PRO A 32 -12.80 5.02 15.94
CA PRO A 32 -13.53 6.19 15.52
C PRO A 32 -12.73 6.98 14.48
N ILE A 33 -13.37 7.34 13.38
CA ILE A 33 -12.80 8.18 12.32
C ILE A 33 -13.22 9.62 12.60
N LEU A 34 -12.23 10.51 12.75
CA LEU A 34 -12.43 11.93 13.09
C LEU A 34 -12.52 12.79 11.84
N ASP A 35 -11.70 12.49 10.82
CA ASP A 35 -11.70 13.19 9.54
C ASP A 35 -11.16 12.27 8.43
N VAL A 36 -11.61 12.45 7.20
CA VAL A 36 -11.18 11.65 6.04
C VAL A 36 -11.06 12.50 4.80
N CYS A 37 -9.96 12.32 4.08
CA CYS A 37 -9.74 12.92 2.77
C CYS A 37 -9.08 11.87 1.87
N PHE A 38 -9.83 11.29 0.93
CA PHE A 38 -9.30 10.24 0.04
C PHE A 38 -8.30 10.77 -0.98
N PHE A 39 -8.44 12.03 -1.39
CA PHE A 39 -7.50 12.69 -2.27
C PHE A 39 -7.58 14.21 -2.13
N ARG A 40 -6.43 14.87 -2.06
CA ARG A 40 -6.29 16.32 -2.18
C ARG A 40 -4.96 16.67 -2.84
N PHE A 41 -4.94 17.86 -3.44
CA PHE A 41 -3.70 18.44 -3.90
C PHE A 41 -2.85 18.88 -2.69
N GLY A 42 -1.62 18.38 -2.60
CA GLY A 42 -0.65 18.78 -1.58
C GLY A 42 0.03 17.61 -0.90
N ASN A 43 0.60 17.86 0.29
CA ASN A 43 1.20 16.83 1.14
C ASN A 43 0.60 16.92 2.55
N PRO A 44 -0.07 15.87 3.06
CA PRO A 44 -0.31 14.59 2.38
C PRO A 44 -1.39 14.67 1.30
N ALA A 45 -1.27 13.80 0.29
CA ALA A 45 -2.18 13.70 -0.86
C ALA A 45 -3.51 13.01 -0.51
N GLY A 46 -3.61 12.38 0.66
CA GLY A 46 -4.80 11.78 1.25
C GLY A 46 -4.53 11.55 2.74
N TYR A 47 -5.56 11.37 3.55
CA TYR A 47 -5.40 11.02 4.96
C TYR A 47 -6.69 10.44 5.58
N VAL A 48 -6.50 9.58 6.59
CA VAL A 48 -7.53 9.17 7.56
C VAL A 48 -7.08 9.60 8.95
N VAL A 49 -7.75 10.58 9.56
CA VAL A 49 -7.56 10.90 10.98
C VAL A 49 -8.49 10.01 11.79
N HIS A 50 -7.92 9.19 12.66
CA HIS A 50 -8.67 8.30 13.55
C HIS A 50 -8.30 8.53 15.02
N GLY A 51 -9.17 8.08 15.92
CA GLY A 51 -8.92 8.14 17.35
C GLY A 51 -7.78 7.21 17.78
N ARG A 52 -7.37 7.35 19.04
CA ARG A 52 -6.29 6.54 19.62
C ARG A 52 -6.65 5.05 19.57
N VAL A 53 -5.69 4.25 19.15
CA VAL A 53 -5.76 2.78 19.19
C VAL A 53 -4.93 2.31 20.36
N ASP A 54 -5.50 1.49 21.25
CA ASP A 54 -4.85 1.04 22.48
C ASP A 54 -4.42 -0.44 22.46
N ASP A 55 -4.77 -1.19 21.40
CA ASP A 55 -4.36 -2.58 21.23
C ASP A 55 -3.47 -2.78 20.00
N PHE A 56 -2.50 -3.69 20.14
CA PHE A 56 -1.52 -3.99 19.09
C PHE A 56 -2.16 -4.55 17.82
N VAL A 57 -3.17 -5.42 17.92
CA VAL A 57 -3.77 -6.09 16.75
C VAL A 57 -4.47 -5.07 15.86
N THR A 58 -5.24 -4.16 16.46
CA THR A 58 -5.88 -3.07 15.72
C THR A 58 -4.84 -2.13 15.12
N SER A 59 -3.79 -1.76 15.87
CA SER A 59 -2.73 -0.91 15.33
C SER A 59 -2.01 -1.56 14.15
N PHE A 60 -1.79 -2.88 14.23
CA PHE A 60 -1.17 -3.66 13.16
C PHE A 60 -2.06 -3.71 11.93
N LEU A 61 -3.35 -4.04 12.09
CA LEU A 61 -4.29 -4.16 10.97
C LEU A 61 -4.55 -2.82 10.29
N VAL A 62 -4.65 -1.73 11.04
CA VAL A 62 -4.83 -0.38 10.49
C VAL A 62 -3.59 0.05 9.71
N ALA A 63 -2.39 -0.21 10.23
CA ALA A 63 -1.13 0.15 9.57
C ALA A 63 -0.80 -0.72 8.34
N VAL A 64 -0.94 -2.05 8.47
CA VAL A 64 -0.49 -3.03 7.46
C VAL A 64 -1.60 -3.39 6.46
N GLY A 65 -2.85 -3.16 6.83
CA GLY A 65 -4.01 -3.45 6.01
C GLY A 65 -3.98 -2.80 4.62
N PRO A 66 -3.70 -1.49 4.50
CA PRO A 66 -3.55 -0.82 3.21
C PRO A 66 -2.50 -1.48 2.30
N PHE A 67 -1.37 -1.88 2.87
CA PHE A 67 -0.32 -2.58 2.13
C PHE A 67 -0.81 -3.89 1.52
N ILE A 68 -1.53 -4.71 2.30
CA ILE A 68 -2.06 -5.98 1.81
C ILE A 68 -3.10 -5.76 0.70
N ILE A 69 -4.04 -4.83 0.91
CA ILE A 69 -5.12 -4.57 -0.04
C ILE A 69 -4.58 -3.99 -1.34
N ASN A 70 -3.71 -2.98 -1.27
CA ASN A 70 -3.14 -2.33 -2.45
C ASN A 70 -2.27 -3.31 -3.26
N SER A 71 -1.44 -4.12 -2.61
CA SER A 71 -0.61 -5.10 -3.31
C SER A 71 -1.44 -6.20 -3.97
N ALA A 72 -2.49 -6.68 -3.30
CA ALA A 72 -3.41 -7.65 -3.89
C ALA A 72 -4.15 -7.06 -5.10
N LEU A 73 -4.71 -5.85 -4.97
CA LEU A 73 -5.41 -5.18 -6.06
C LEU A 73 -4.48 -4.87 -7.23
N CYS A 74 -3.26 -4.41 -6.98
CA CYS A 74 -2.23 -4.21 -8.00
C CYS A 74 -2.03 -5.50 -8.82
N PHE A 75 -1.79 -6.61 -8.14
CA PHE A 75 -1.58 -7.91 -8.79
C PHE A 75 -2.82 -8.38 -9.57
N PHE A 76 -3.99 -8.41 -8.94
CA PHE A 76 -5.20 -8.96 -9.56
C PHE A 76 -5.76 -8.10 -10.69
N VAL A 77 -5.51 -6.78 -10.68
CA VAL A 77 -5.86 -5.90 -11.80
C VAL A 77 -4.86 -6.06 -12.94
N CYS A 78 -3.55 -6.11 -12.63
CA CYS A 78 -2.53 -6.15 -13.67
C CYS A 78 -2.43 -7.51 -14.36
N LEU A 79 -2.58 -8.63 -13.63
CA LEU A 79 -2.44 -9.98 -14.18
C LEU A 79 -3.31 -10.21 -15.45
N PRO A 80 -4.65 -10.03 -15.42
CA PRO A 80 -5.47 -10.21 -16.61
C PRO A 80 -5.21 -9.13 -17.67
N ALA A 81 -4.89 -7.90 -17.25
CA ALA A 81 -4.59 -6.81 -18.18
C ALA A 81 -3.27 -7.03 -18.94
N PHE A 82 -2.32 -7.76 -18.35
CA PHE A 82 -1.01 -8.02 -18.92
C PHE A 82 -1.04 -9.09 -20.01
N VAL A 83 -2.01 -10.03 -19.96
CA VAL A 83 -2.12 -11.14 -20.91
C VAL A 83 -2.30 -10.68 -22.38
N PRO A 84 -3.27 -9.80 -22.73
CA PRO A 84 -3.41 -9.25 -24.09
C PRO A 84 -2.14 -8.63 -24.65
N VAL A 85 -1.44 -7.87 -23.80
CA VAL A 85 -0.25 -7.10 -24.19
C VAL A 85 0.96 -8.03 -24.33
N ARG A 86 1.16 -8.96 -23.38
CA ARG A 86 2.37 -9.77 -23.31
C ARG A 86 2.30 -11.05 -24.13
N ILE A 87 1.20 -11.79 -24.04
CA ILE A 87 1.06 -13.12 -24.66
C ILE A 87 0.65 -12.97 -26.13
N PHE A 88 -0.31 -12.09 -26.39
CA PHE A 88 -0.86 -11.90 -27.74
C PHE A 88 -0.22 -10.74 -28.51
N GLY A 89 0.63 -9.94 -27.86
CA GLY A 89 1.28 -8.78 -28.49
C GLY A 89 0.30 -7.71 -28.97
N MET A 90 -0.90 -7.64 -28.37
CA MET A 90 -1.96 -6.74 -28.82
C MET A 90 -1.80 -5.34 -28.21
N THR A 91 -2.09 -4.32 -29.03
CA THR A 91 -2.25 -2.95 -28.54
C THR A 91 -3.68 -2.77 -28.05
N ASP A 92 -3.93 -3.14 -26.79
CA ASP A 92 -5.24 -3.02 -26.16
C ASP A 92 -5.29 -1.81 -25.21
N PRO A 93 -6.03 -0.73 -25.54
CA PRO A 93 -6.09 0.47 -24.72
C PRO A 93 -6.62 0.23 -23.30
N LEU A 94 -7.56 -0.71 -23.15
CA LEU A 94 -8.14 -1.05 -21.84
C LEU A 94 -7.09 -1.72 -20.95
N SER A 95 -6.30 -2.65 -21.49
CA SER A 95 -5.15 -3.25 -20.80
C SER A 95 -4.17 -2.19 -20.31
N TYR A 96 -3.78 -1.23 -21.14
CA TYR A 96 -2.86 -0.17 -20.69
C TYR A 96 -3.45 0.70 -19.59
N LEU A 97 -4.74 1.03 -19.67
CA LEU A 97 -5.45 1.77 -18.62
C LEU A 97 -5.48 0.97 -17.30
N LEU A 98 -5.78 -0.33 -17.35
CA LEU A 98 -5.80 -1.21 -16.18
C LEU A 98 -4.41 -1.44 -15.59
N LEU A 99 -3.37 -1.56 -16.44
CA LEU A 99 -1.99 -1.64 -15.99
C LEU A 99 -1.56 -0.36 -15.27
N TRP A 100 -1.87 0.81 -15.83
CA TRP A 100 -1.64 2.10 -15.16
C TRP A 100 -2.39 2.17 -13.82
N LEU A 101 -3.66 1.77 -13.78
CA LEU A 101 -4.47 1.75 -12.56
C LEU A 101 -3.86 0.82 -11.50
N GLY A 102 -3.52 -0.42 -11.87
CA GLY A 102 -2.96 -1.40 -10.94
C GLY A 102 -1.58 -0.99 -10.42
N ILE A 103 -0.68 -0.51 -11.29
CA ILE A 103 0.63 0.01 -10.88
C ILE A 103 0.45 1.23 -9.96
N SER A 104 -0.46 2.15 -10.30
CA SER A 104 -0.80 3.29 -9.44
C SER A 104 -1.23 2.84 -8.04
N ILE A 105 -2.05 1.79 -7.92
CA ILE A 105 -2.46 1.23 -6.63
C ILE A 105 -1.26 0.65 -5.88
N GLY A 106 -0.40 -0.11 -6.57
CA GLY A 106 0.80 -0.73 -5.99
C GLY A 106 1.83 0.29 -5.49
N MET A 107 1.97 1.42 -6.18
CA MET A 107 2.85 2.52 -5.76
C MET A 107 2.47 3.08 -4.39
N HIS A 108 1.18 3.13 -4.09
CA HIS A 108 0.68 3.63 -2.80
C HIS A 108 0.41 2.50 -1.82
N ALA A 109 1.12 1.37 -1.89
CA ALA A 109 0.91 0.27 -0.94
C ALA A 109 1.58 0.51 0.43
N PHE A 110 2.73 1.17 0.46
CA PHE A 110 3.53 1.26 1.69
C PHE A 110 2.84 2.08 2.80
N PRO A 111 2.84 1.60 4.06
CA PRO A 111 2.30 2.36 5.19
C PRO A 111 3.10 3.63 5.45
N SER A 112 2.49 4.62 6.11
CA SER A 112 3.16 5.89 6.42
C SER A 112 4.15 5.77 7.59
N MET A 113 5.03 6.78 7.73
CA MET A 113 5.91 6.91 8.90
C MET A 113 5.13 7.05 10.22
N GLN A 114 3.94 7.65 10.17
CA GLN A 114 3.07 7.79 11.34
C GLN A 114 2.53 6.43 11.79
N ASP A 115 2.13 5.59 10.83
CA ASP A 115 1.63 4.24 11.10
C ASP A 115 2.73 3.36 11.68
N ALA A 116 3.95 3.45 11.13
CA ALA A 116 5.12 2.75 11.65
C ALA A 116 5.47 3.17 13.09
N SER A 117 5.35 4.47 13.41
CA SER A 117 5.61 5.00 14.75
C SER A 117 4.57 4.52 15.76
N ASN A 118 3.29 4.62 15.42
CA ASN A 118 2.20 4.12 16.25
C ASN A 118 2.35 2.61 16.51
N LEU A 119 2.63 1.83 15.45
CA LEU A 119 2.83 0.40 15.54
C LEU A 119 4.06 0.04 16.39
N TRP A 120 5.16 0.79 16.28
CA TRP A 120 6.37 0.59 17.09
C TRP A 120 6.11 0.76 18.59
N VAL A 121 5.36 1.80 18.96
CA VAL A 121 5.00 2.07 20.37
C VAL A 121 4.13 0.93 20.90
N GLN A 122 3.11 0.52 20.14
CA GLN A 122 2.21 -0.55 20.55
C GLN A 122 2.88 -1.93 20.57
N ALA A 123 3.77 -2.22 19.62
CA ALA A 123 4.56 -3.44 19.59
C ALA A 123 5.45 -3.55 20.82
N LYS A 124 6.11 -2.45 21.25
CA LYS A 124 6.91 -2.44 22.48
C LYS A 124 6.08 -2.71 23.73
N GLN A 125 4.86 -2.18 23.80
CA GLN A 125 3.98 -2.43 24.94
C GLN A 125 3.50 -3.89 24.96
N ALA A 126 3.06 -4.44 23.82
CA ALA A 126 2.58 -5.82 23.72
C ALA A 126 3.71 -6.87 23.80
N ALA A 127 4.94 -6.53 23.42
CA ALA A 127 6.10 -7.41 23.57
C ALA A 127 6.44 -7.66 25.06
N ARG A 128 6.16 -6.70 25.95
CA ARG A 128 6.32 -6.89 27.41
C ARG A 128 5.40 -7.96 27.97
N SER A 129 4.27 -8.22 27.32
CA SER A 129 3.35 -9.31 27.66
C SER A 129 3.59 -10.59 26.84
N PHE A 130 4.79 -10.77 26.28
CA PHE A 130 5.18 -11.95 25.47
C PHE A 130 4.26 -12.23 24.26
N ASN A 131 3.66 -11.18 23.67
CA ASN A 131 2.88 -11.36 22.45
C ASN A 131 3.80 -11.65 21.26
N LEU A 132 3.73 -12.86 20.72
CA LEU A 132 4.59 -13.33 19.62
C LEU A 132 4.42 -12.47 18.36
N LEU A 133 3.19 -12.05 18.03
CA LEU A 133 2.93 -11.19 16.87
C LEU A 133 3.59 -9.81 17.02
N ALA A 134 3.61 -9.27 18.25
CA ALA A 134 4.29 -8.00 18.52
C ALA A 134 5.81 -8.11 18.31
N ILE A 135 6.42 -9.22 18.73
CA ILE A 135 7.85 -9.47 18.54
C ILE A 135 8.17 -9.62 17.05
N LEU A 136 7.37 -10.39 16.32
CA LEU A 136 7.53 -10.60 14.89
C LEU A 136 7.26 -9.33 14.05
N SER A 137 6.55 -8.35 14.63
CA SER A 137 6.30 -7.08 13.94
C SER A 137 7.50 -6.13 13.93
N PHE A 138 8.52 -6.32 14.79
CA PHE A 138 9.68 -5.42 14.82
C PHE A 138 10.46 -5.37 13.50
N PRO A 139 10.85 -6.50 12.88
CA PRO A 139 11.45 -6.49 11.54
C PRO A 139 10.57 -5.82 10.49
N LEU A 140 9.25 -6.03 10.55
CA LEU A 140 8.30 -5.41 9.63
C LEU A 140 8.27 -3.89 9.79
N VAL A 141 8.20 -3.38 11.03
CA VAL A 141 8.20 -1.94 11.30
C VAL A 141 9.50 -1.29 10.83
N ILE A 142 10.64 -1.94 11.05
CA ILE A 142 11.94 -1.49 10.53
C ILE A 142 11.93 -1.47 9.00
N ALA A 143 11.38 -2.51 8.36
CA ALA A 143 11.24 -2.55 6.91
C ALA A 143 10.36 -1.41 6.38
N ILE A 144 9.26 -1.05 7.08
CA ILE A 144 8.41 0.09 6.71
C ILE A 144 9.20 1.40 6.81
N TYR A 145 9.98 1.62 7.87
CA TYR A 145 10.83 2.80 8.00
C TYR A 145 11.87 2.90 6.87
N ILE A 146 12.54 1.79 6.56
CA ILE A 146 13.51 1.71 5.46
C ILE A 146 12.81 1.98 4.13
N ALA A 147 11.65 1.37 3.88
CA ALA A 147 10.89 1.55 2.66
C ALA A 147 10.49 3.02 2.46
N ASN A 148 9.98 3.67 3.51
CA ASN A 148 9.63 5.10 3.48
C ASN A 148 10.85 6.00 3.24
N MET A 149 12.02 5.64 3.75
CA MET A 149 13.26 6.38 3.45
C MET A 149 13.69 6.19 1.99
N LEU A 150 13.49 4.98 1.45
CA LEU A 150 13.85 4.61 0.09
C LEU A 150 12.82 5.03 -0.96
N THR A 151 11.63 5.53 -0.59
CA THR A 151 10.71 6.16 -1.56
C THR A 151 11.36 7.36 -2.26
N PHE A 152 12.35 8.01 -1.63
CA PHE A 152 13.20 8.99 -2.30
C PHE A 152 13.90 8.42 -3.55
N PHE A 153 14.22 7.12 -3.54
CA PHE A 153 14.80 6.37 -4.65
C PHE A 153 13.76 5.61 -5.47
N TRP A 154 12.48 6.02 -5.45
CA TRP A 154 11.41 5.41 -6.24
C TRP A 154 11.11 3.94 -5.90
N LEU A 155 11.38 3.53 -4.65
CA LEU A 155 11.10 2.16 -4.20
C LEU A 155 9.61 1.80 -4.35
N ASP A 156 8.72 2.75 -4.09
CA ASP A 156 7.29 2.66 -4.32
C ASP A 156 6.93 2.32 -5.78
N TYR A 157 7.56 3.02 -6.73
CA TYR A 157 7.42 2.73 -8.15
C TYR A 157 7.97 1.35 -8.51
N ILE A 158 9.18 1.02 -8.08
CA ILE A 158 9.82 -0.28 -8.33
C ILE A 158 8.94 -1.40 -7.76
N TYR A 159 8.40 -1.22 -6.56
CA TYR A 159 7.51 -2.18 -5.92
C TYR A 159 6.21 -2.36 -6.71
N GLY A 160 5.56 -1.26 -7.12
CA GLY A 160 4.35 -1.31 -7.95
C GLY A 160 4.57 -2.05 -9.26
N ILE A 161 5.71 -1.81 -9.93
CA ILE A 161 6.10 -2.53 -11.16
C ILE A 161 6.43 -4.00 -10.90
N ALA A 162 7.14 -4.31 -9.81
CA ALA A 162 7.49 -5.68 -9.45
C ALA A 162 6.24 -6.52 -9.17
N ILE A 163 5.25 -5.97 -8.46
CA ILE A 163 3.98 -6.67 -8.19
C ILE A 163 3.08 -6.69 -9.41
N GLY A 164 2.96 -5.58 -10.13
CA GLY A 164 2.02 -5.43 -11.25
C GLY A 164 2.48 -6.08 -12.55
N LEU A 165 3.79 -6.15 -12.80
CA LEU A 165 4.34 -6.72 -14.04
C LEU A 165 5.27 -7.90 -13.76
N GLY A 166 6.20 -7.76 -12.81
CA GLY A 166 7.19 -8.79 -12.51
C GLY A 166 6.58 -10.11 -12.04
N LEU A 167 5.68 -10.08 -11.06
CA LEU A 167 4.96 -11.27 -10.59
C LEU A 167 4.10 -11.90 -11.70
N PRO A 168 3.27 -11.15 -12.44
CA PRO A 168 2.56 -11.69 -13.60
C PRO A 168 3.47 -12.32 -14.65
N THR A 169 4.63 -11.71 -14.98
CA THR A 169 5.61 -12.31 -15.89
C THR A 169 6.06 -13.69 -15.39
N LEU A 170 6.50 -13.79 -14.13
CA LEU A 170 6.96 -15.06 -13.57
C LEU A 170 5.87 -16.14 -13.60
N ILE A 171 4.62 -15.77 -13.32
CA ILE A 171 3.50 -16.71 -13.34
C ILE A 171 3.20 -17.17 -14.77
N LEU A 172 3.12 -16.24 -15.72
CA LEU A 172 2.77 -16.54 -17.10
C LEU A 172 3.86 -17.37 -17.79
N ASP A 173 5.14 -17.07 -17.55
CA ASP A 173 6.28 -17.83 -18.10
C ASP A 173 6.35 -19.28 -17.58
N HIS A 174 5.67 -19.60 -16.46
CA HIS A 174 5.54 -20.97 -15.95
C HIS A 174 4.29 -21.69 -16.44
N LEU A 175 3.31 -20.97 -17.00
CA LEU A 175 2.03 -21.52 -17.47
C LEU A 175 1.99 -21.75 -18.99
N PHE A 176 2.79 -21.02 -19.76
CA PHE A 176 2.86 -21.05 -21.23
C PHE A 176 4.29 -21.26 -21.71
#